data_AF-A0AB74HKB4-F1
#
_entry.id   AF-A0AB74HKB4-F1
#
_cell.length_a   1.000
_cell.length_b   1.000
_cell.length_c   1.000
_cell.angle_alpha   90.00
_cell.angle_beta   90.00
_cell.angle_gamma   90.00
#
_symmetry.space_group_name_H-M   'P 1'
#
loop_
_entity.id
_entity.type
_entity.pdbx_description
1 polymer ?
#
loop_
_entity_poly.entity_id
_entity_poly.type
_entity_poly.pdbx_seq_one_letter_code
_entity_poly.pdbx_strand_id
1 'polypeptide(L)'
;MYTIDEAFEILSKNKLTSHKETVRNWVRKGVIQAKPLESRKKGYRISEDSLEQFIKERMPEGWELYPESVTGDARDVVKNEEEAPYHVEVDVEAIKEQGRIEMWHQVAGRWLWEDYLEITRAMVRRAIEHRSHSKEFEQFVWERCLKESAPRKKPRVLYLVDAFLFEGERVPFDQDFGIKEEQIMQALIEHVRFKKRSGMYKNESGENK
;
A
#
# COMPACT_ATOMS: atom_id res chain seq x y z
N MET A 1 28.44 -17.21 -24.26
CA MET A 1 27.45 -16.92 -25.35
C MET A 1 26.33 -17.93 -25.28
N TYR A 2 25.08 -17.48 -25.26
CA TYR A 2 23.91 -18.31 -24.98
C TYR A 2 22.94 -18.38 -26.16
N THR A 3 22.31 -19.53 -26.33
CA THR A 3 21.12 -19.69 -27.17
C THR A 3 19.90 -19.07 -26.47
N ILE A 4 18.79 -18.94 -27.20
CA ILE A 4 17.52 -18.45 -26.63
C ILE A 4 17.03 -19.39 -25.52
N ASP A 5 17.29 -20.69 -25.65
CA ASP A 5 16.93 -21.70 -24.64
C ASP A 5 17.74 -21.52 -23.36
N GLU A 6 19.06 -21.45 -23.46
CA GLU A 6 19.95 -21.23 -22.32
C GLU A 6 19.69 -19.88 -21.65
N ALA A 7 19.48 -18.82 -22.43
CA ALA A 7 19.12 -17.51 -21.90
C ALA A 7 17.76 -17.53 -21.20
N PHE A 8 16.79 -18.30 -21.72
CA PHE A 8 15.51 -18.48 -21.04
C PHE A 8 15.66 -19.20 -19.70
N GLU A 9 16.48 -20.25 -19.63
CA GLU A 9 16.75 -20.94 -18.37
C GLU A 9 17.38 -20.01 -17.33
N ILE A 10 18.39 -19.21 -17.71
CA ILE A 10 19.05 -18.24 -16.83
C ILE A 10 18.05 -17.17 -16.34
N LEU A 11 17.26 -16.60 -17.25
CA LEU A 11 16.29 -15.55 -16.91
C LEU A 11 15.11 -16.09 -16.08
N SER A 12 14.72 -17.34 -16.32
CA SER A 12 13.69 -18.03 -15.55
C SER A 12 14.16 -18.32 -14.12
N LYS A 13 15.39 -18.81 -13.95
CA LYS A 13 16.02 -19.02 -12.63
C LYS A 13 16.09 -17.72 -11.83
N ASN A 14 16.39 -16.60 -12.47
CA ASN A 14 16.41 -15.28 -11.85
C ASN A 14 15.02 -14.62 -11.72
N LYS A 15 13.92 -15.36 -11.96
CA LYS A 15 12.53 -14.89 -11.86
C LYS A 15 12.19 -13.69 -12.76
N LEU A 16 12.95 -13.44 -13.82
CA LEU A 16 12.72 -12.34 -14.76
C LEU A 16 11.68 -12.69 -15.82
N THR A 17 11.49 -13.98 -16.14
CA THR A 17 10.45 -14.42 -17.06
C THR A 17 10.08 -15.90 -16.90
N SER A 18 8.82 -16.25 -17.08
CA SER A 18 8.32 -17.63 -17.09
C SER A 18 8.08 -18.19 -18.49
N HIS A 19 8.28 -17.39 -19.54
CA HIS A 19 7.92 -17.74 -20.91
C HIS A 19 9.06 -17.50 -21.91
N LYS A 20 9.49 -18.54 -22.62
CA LYS A 20 10.52 -18.47 -23.68
C LYS A 20 10.18 -17.49 -24.81
N GLU A 21 8.90 -17.29 -25.11
CA GLU A 21 8.48 -16.32 -26.14
C GLU A 21 8.78 -14.87 -25.74
N THR A 22 8.77 -14.56 -24.44
CA THR A 22 9.18 -13.26 -23.92
C THR A 22 10.64 -12.97 -24.25
N VAL A 23 11.52 -13.96 -24.08
CA VAL A 23 12.95 -13.87 -24.43
C VAL A 23 13.14 -13.66 -25.93
N ARG A 24 12.40 -14.41 -26.77
CA ARG A 24 12.42 -14.20 -28.23
C ARG A 24 11.99 -12.77 -28.60
N ASN A 25 10.97 -12.24 -27.94
CA ASN A 25 10.50 -10.89 -28.19
C ASN A 25 11.51 -9.83 -27.76
N TRP A 26 12.22 -10.01 -26.65
CA TRP A 26 13.29 -9.11 -26.24
C TRP A 26 14.46 -9.08 -27.23
N VAL A 27 14.84 -10.24 -27.76
CA VAL A 27 15.86 -10.33 -28.81
C VAL A 27 15.39 -9.66 -30.11
N ARG A 28 14.14 -9.93 -30.55
CA ARG A 28 13.57 -9.31 -31.77
C ARG A 28 13.47 -7.78 -31.65
N LYS A 29 13.14 -7.27 -30.47
CA LYS A 29 13.01 -5.83 -30.19
C LYS A 29 14.36 -5.15 -29.91
N GLY A 30 15.46 -5.91 -29.88
CA GLY A 30 16.81 -5.39 -29.59
C GLY A 30 17.03 -5.00 -28.13
N VAL A 31 16.16 -5.44 -27.21
CA VAL A 31 16.32 -5.19 -25.77
C VAL A 31 17.45 -6.05 -25.19
N ILE A 32 17.62 -7.26 -25.71
CA ILE A 32 18.80 -8.11 -25.48
C ILE A 32 19.56 -8.16 -26.81
N GLN A 33 20.83 -7.75 -26.80
CA GLN A 33 21.64 -7.80 -28.00
C GLN A 33 21.98 -9.26 -28.33
N ALA A 34 21.62 -9.69 -29.53
CA ALA A 34 21.93 -11.02 -30.02
C ALA A 34 22.42 -10.96 -31.46
N LYS A 35 23.40 -11.80 -31.80
CA LYS A 35 23.87 -11.98 -33.16
C LYS A 35 23.03 -13.07 -33.84
N PRO A 36 22.45 -12.83 -35.03
CA PRO A 36 21.80 -13.87 -35.79
C PRO A 36 22.85 -14.89 -36.25
N LEU A 37 22.55 -16.18 -36.17
CA LEU A 37 23.36 -17.17 -36.87
C LEU A 37 23.08 -17.09 -38.38
N GLU A 38 24.00 -17.61 -39.19
CA GLU A 38 24.06 -17.57 -40.66
C GLU A 38 22.76 -17.92 -41.42
N SER A 39 21.71 -18.39 -40.75
CA SER A 39 20.35 -18.49 -41.29
C SER A 39 19.31 -18.19 -40.22
N ARG A 40 18.23 -17.48 -40.58
CA ARG A 40 17.04 -17.24 -39.72
C ARG A 40 16.47 -18.52 -39.11
N LYS A 41 16.71 -19.69 -39.73
CA LYS A 41 16.29 -21.01 -39.22
C LYS A 41 17.18 -21.56 -38.07
N LYS A 42 18.40 -21.03 -37.87
CA LYS A 42 19.37 -21.49 -36.86
C LYS A 42 19.33 -20.70 -35.54
N GLY A 43 18.46 -19.70 -35.41
CA GLY A 43 18.22 -18.96 -34.17
C GLY A 43 19.18 -17.79 -33.92
N TYR A 44 19.14 -17.26 -32.69
CA TYR A 44 19.95 -16.13 -32.24
C TYR A 44 20.93 -16.58 -31.15
N ARG A 45 22.12 -15.96 -31.10
CA ARG A 45 23.10 -16.10 -30.01
C ARG A 45 23.22 -14.79 -29.25
N ILE A 46 22.94 -14.86 -27.96
CA ILE A 46 22.99 -13.75 -27.01
C ILE A 46 24.41 -13.72 -26.42
N SER A 47 25.04 -12.55 -26.37
CA SER A 47 26.31 -12.39 -25.64
C SER A 47 26.06 -12.42 -24.15
N GLU A 48 27.02 -12.97 -23.41
CA GLU A 48 26.98 -13.09 -21.96
C GLU A 48 26.90 -11.70 -21.31
N ASP A 49 27.78 -10.78 -21.71
CA ASP A 49 27.74 -9.38 -21.30
C ASP A 49 26.36 -8.71 -21.51
N SER A 50 25.68 -8.99 -22.62
CA SER A 50 24.37 -8.39 -22.89
C SER A 50 23.27 -8.99 -22.02
N LEU A 51 23.39 -10.27 -21.66
CA LEU A 51 22.45 -10.94 -20.79
C LEU A 51 22.64 -10.47 -19.34
N GLU A 52 23.89 -10.36 -18.89
CA GLU A 52 24.24 -9.85 -17.56
C GLU A 52 23.83 -8.39 -17.38
N GLN A 53 24.09 -7.51 -18.37
CA GLN A 53 23.61 -6.13 -18.34
C GLN A 53 22.09 -6.06 -18.24
N PHE A 54 21.38 -6.85 -19.05
CA PHE A 54 19.92 -6.91 -19.02
C PHE A 54 19.37 -7.35 -17.65
N ILE A 55 20.04 -8.29 -17.00
CA ILE A 55 19.71 -8.76 -15.67
C ILE A 55 19.98 -7.66 -14.63
N LYS A 56 21.16 -7.05 -14.67
CA LYS A 56 21.58 -6.01 -13.73
C LYS A 56 20.70 -4.76 -13.78
N GLU A 57 20.22 -4.37 -14.96
CA GLU A 57 19.29 -3.23 -15.12
C GLU A 57 17.90 -3.48 -14.51
N ARG A 58 17.49 -4.75 -14.37
CA ARG A 58 16.15 -5.13 -13.90
C ARG A 58 16.12 -5.61 -12.46
N MET A 59 17.27 -5.88 -11.87
CA MET A 59 17.40 -6.30 -10.47
C MET A 59 17.84 -5.11 -9.59
N PRO A 60 17.30 -4.96 -8.37
CA PRO A 60 17.73 -3.91 -7.44
C PRO A 60 19.22 -4.01 -7.09
N GLU A 61 19.87 -2.88 -6.78
CA GLU A 61 21.26 -2.88 -6.30
C GLU A 61 21.39 -3.73 -5.02
N GLY A 62 22.26 -4.75 -5.06
CA GLY A 62 22.48 -5.71 -3.98
C GLY A 62 21.99 -7.14 -4.24
N TRP A 63 21.34 -7.41 -5.38
CA TRP A 63 20.94 -8.77 -5.76
C TRP A 63 22.08 -9.51 -6.47
N GLU A 64 22.66 -10.54 -5.84
CA GLU A 64 23.68 -11.40 -6.46
C GLU A 64 23.05 -12.46 -7.37
N LEU A 65 23.71 -12.78 -8.49
CA LEU A 65 23.32 -13.87 -9.39
C LEU A 65 23.37 -15.20 -8.60
N TYR A 66 22.31 -16.02 -8.70
CA TYR A 66 22.30 -17.35 -8.08
C TYR A 66 23.52 -18.16 -8.56
N PRO A 67 24.29 -18.80 -7.66
CA PRO A 67 25.45 -19.59 -8.05
C PRO A 67 25.05 -20.77 -8.95
N GLU A 68 25.92 -21.11 -9.90
CA GLU A 68 25.72 -22.22 -10.87
C GLU A 68 25.45 -23.58 -10.20
N SER A 69 25.74 -23.72 -8.91
CA SER A 69 25.50 -24.93 -8.11
C SER A 69 24.02 -25.24 -7.85
N VAL A 70 23.08 -24.35 -8.21
CA VAL A 70 21.64 -24.60 -8.03
C VAL A 70 21.04 -25.26 -9.28
N THR A 71 20.96 -26.59 -9.25
CA THR A 71 20.28 -27.42 -10.27
C THR A 71 18.90 -27.86 -9.76
N GLY A 72 17.90 -26.96 -9.85
CA GLY A 72 16.51 -27.29 -9.55
C GLY A 72 15.53 -26.45 -10.37
N ASP A 73 14.42 -27.05 -10.79
CA ASP A 73 13.33 -26.34 -11.46
C ASP A 73 12.61 -25.41 -10.46
N ALA A 74 12.36 -24.17 -10.87
CA ALA A 74 11.86 -23.07 -10.02
C ALA A 74 10.46 -23.29 -9.39
N ARG A 75 9.84 -24.46 -9.54
CA ARG A 75 8.55 -24.83 -8.97
C ARG A 75 8.61 -25.80 -7.79
N ASP A 76 9.76 -26.43 -7.55
CA ASP A 76 9.98 -27.28 -6.37
C ASP A 76 10.91 -26.56 -5.40
N VAL A 77 10.34 -25.72 -4.54
CA VAL A 77 11.10 -25.10 -3.45
C VAL A 77 10.65 -25.73 -2.13
N VAL A 78 11.68 -26.16 -1.39
CA VAL A 78 11.75 -26.46 0.05
C VAL A 78 11.37 -27.88 0.50
N LYS A 79 12.38 -28.76 0.55
CA LYS A 79 12.57 -29.71 1.65
C LYS A 79 14.07 -29.87 1.93
N ASN A 80 14.69 -28.86 2.51
CA ASN A 80 15.92 -29.01 3.28
C ASN A 80 16.00 -27.81 4.22
N GLU A 81 15.79 -28.06 5.51
CA GLU A 81 15.61 -27.07 6.58
C GLU A 81 16.93 -26.57 7.19
N GLU A 82 18.09 -26.83 6.60
CA GLU A 82 19.38 -26.67 7.32
C GLU A 82 20.30 -25.52 6.89
N GLU A 83 20.00 -24.72 5.86
CA GLU A 83 20.80 -23.53 5.55
C GLU A 83 19.88 -22.34 5.26
N ALA A 84 19.67 -21.49 6.25
CA ALA A 84 18.77 -20.33 6.18
C ALA A 84 19.32 -19.24 5.23
N PRO A 85 18.67 -18.95 4.09
CA PRO A 85 18.84 -17.68 3.39
C PRO A 85 17.72 -16.78 3.86
N TYR A 86 18.05 -15.81 4.74
CA TYR A 86 17.20 -14.70 5.20
C TYR A 86 15.73 -14.80 4.78
N HIS A 87 14.90 -15.45 5.60
CA HIS A 87 13.46 -15.39 5.43
C HIS A 87 13.03 -13.95 5.68
N VAL A 88 12.93 -13.15 4.62
CA VAL A 88 12.26 -11.85 4.69
C VAL A 88 10.78 -12.20 4.74
N GLU A 89 10.23 -12.23 5.95
CA GLU A 89 8.78 -12.26 6.15
C GLU A 89 8.22 -10.95 5.58
N VAL A 90 7.91 -10.95 4.29
CA VAL A 90 7.22 -9.84 3.65
C VAL A 90 5.77 -9.89 4.12
N ASP A 91 5.42 -8.96 5.00
CA ASP A 91 4.04 -8.76 5.41
C ASP A 91 3.23 -8.17 4.23
N VAL A 92 2.75 -9.06 3.37
CA VAL A 92 1.95 -8.73 2.19
C VAL A 92 0.69 -7.96 2.58
N GLU A 93 0.15 -8.18 3.78
CA GLU A 93 -1.05 -7.51 4.24
C GLU A 93 -0.74 -6.05 4.62
N ALA A 94 0.37 -5.81 5.33
CA ALA A 94 0.83 -4.46 5.60
C ALA A 94 1.09 -3.65 4.32
N ILE A 95 1.66 -4.28 3.28
CA ILE A 95 1.90 -3.62 1.98
C ILE A 95 0.59 -3.24 1.29
N LYS A 96 -0.40 -4.15 1.28
CA LYS A 96 -1.73 -3.86 0.70
C LYS A 96 -2.43 -2.74 1.45
N GLU A 97 -2.36 -2.75 2.78
CA GLU A 97 -2.97 -1.72 3.62
C GLU A 97 -2.33 -0.36 3.35
N GLN A 98 -1.01 -0.31 3.26
CA GLN A 98 -0.29 0.90 2.89
C GLN A 98 -0.73 1.42 1.51
N GLY A 99 -0.84 0.54 0.51
CA GLY A 99 -1.35 0.91 -0.82
C GLY A 99 -2.78 1.45 -0.79
N ARG A 100 -3.65 0.89 0.07
CA ARG A 100 -5.03 1.37 0.27
C ARG A 100 -5.05 2.77 0.88
N ILE A 101 -4.22 3.03 1.89
CA ILE A 101 -4.08 4.34 2.53
C ILE A 101 -3.58 5.39 1.53
N GLU A 102 -2.55 5.07 0.75
CA GLU A 102 -2.00 5.97 -0.26
C GLU A 102 -3.03 6.32 -1.34
N MET A 103 -3.76 5.32 -1.83
CA MET A 103 -4.84 5.53 -2.79
C MET A 103 -5.94 6.42 -2.19
N TRP A 104 -6.32 6.20 -0.94
CA TRP A 104 -7.31 7.04 -0.24
C TRP A 104 -6.87 8.51 -0.25
N HIS A 105 -5.60 8.80 0.10
CA HIS A 105 -5.06 10.16 0.08
C HIS A 105 -5.04 10.78 -1.32
N GLN A 106 -4.72 10.01 -2.36
CA GLN A 106 -4.74 10.49 -3.74
C GLN A 106 -6.16 10.88 -4.20
N VAL A 107 -7.17 10.09 -3.83
CA VAL A 107 -8.58 10.35 -4.19
C VAL A 107 -9.11 11.54 -3.39
N ALA A 108 -8.91 11.52 -2.06
CA ALA A 108 -9.29 12.61 -1.17
C ALA A 108 -8.63 13.94 -1.55
N GLY A 109 -7.35 13.93 -1.94
CA GLY A 109 -6.60 15.12 -2.38
C GLY A 109 -7.14 15.74 -3.67
N ARG A 110 -7.87 14.97 -4.48
CA ARG A 110 -8.61 15.47 -5.66
C ARG A 110 -10.04 15.93 -5.32
N TRP A 111 -10.38 15.99 -4.03
CA TRP A 111 -11.72 16.33 -3.52
C TRP A 111 -12.82 15.38 -4.02
N LEU A 112 -12.48 14.12 -4.27
CA LEU A 112 -13.44 13.09 -4.66
C LEU A 112 -13.86 12.30 -3.41
N TRP A 113 -15.14 12.37 -3.07
CA TRP A 113 -15.73 11.76 -1.88
C TRP A 113 -16.93 10.92 -2.26
N GLU A 114 -17.22 9.87 -1.47
CA GLU A 114 -18.40 9.03 -1.69
C GLU A 114 -19.67 9.79 -1.29
N ASP A 115 -19.66 10.33 -0.07
CA ASP A 115 -20.72 11.20 0.44
C ASP A 115 -20.21 11.96 1.69
N TYR A 116 -21.15 12.55 2.44
CA TYR A 116 -20.91 13.17 3.73
C TYR A 116 -21.89 12.68 4.78
N LEU A 117 -21.46 12.70 6.04
CA LEU A 117 -22.32 12.52 7.20
C LEU A 117 -22.56 13.86 7.88
N GLU A 118 -23.81 14.32 7.94
CA GLU A 118 -24.19 15.46 8.78
C GLU A 118 -24.19 15.05 10.25
N ILE A 119 -23.36 15.70 11.06
CA ILE A 119 -23.22 15.40 12.48
C ILE A 119 -24.26 16.21 13.26
N THR A 120 -25.10 15.52 14.02
CA THR A 120 -26.03 16.18 14.94
C THR A 120 -25.56 16.03 16.38
N ARG A 121 -25.97 16.97 17.23
CA ARG A 121 -25.68 16.90 18.67
C ARG A 121 -26.27 15.65 19.33
N ALA A 122 -27.41 15.17 18.83
CA ALA A 122 -28.02 13.93 19.29
C ALA A 122 -27.17 12.70 18.98
N MET A 123 -26.53 12.66 17.80
CA MET A 123 -25.60 11.57 17.44
C MET A 123 -24.38 11.56 18.35
N VAL A 124 -23.78 12.73 18.60
CA VAL A 124 -22.65 12.85 19.54
C VAL A 124 -23.06 12.35 20.92
N ARG A 125 -24.20 12.81 21.44
CA ARG A 125 -24.70 12.35 22.75
C ARG A 125 -24.88 10.84 22.82
N ARG A 126 -25.56 10.24 21.85
CA ARG A 126 -25.80 8.79 21.82
C ARG A 126 -24.49 8.00 21.81
N ALA A 127 -23.51 8.44 21.03
CA ALA A 127 -22.24 7.75 20.92
C ALA A 127 -21.35 7.95 22.18
N ILE A 128 -21.45 9.11 22.85
CA ILE A 128 -20.84 9.35 24.19
C ILE A 128 -21.47 8.46 25.26
N GLU A 129 -22.80 8.35 25.28
CA GLU A 129 -23.56 7.51 26.21
C GLU A 129 -23.21 6.03 26.01
N HIS A 130 -23.11 5.57 24.76
CA HIS A 130 -22.69 4.21 24.42
C HIS A 130 -21.33 3.84 25.05
N ARG A 131 -20.38 4.78 25.10
CA ARG A 131 -19.05 4.57 25.70
C ARG A 131 -18.94 5.01 27.15
N SER A 132 -20.06 5.39 27.78
CA SER A 132 -20.11 5.87 29.17
C SER A 132 -19.14 7.03 29.45
N HIS A 133 -18.99 7.95 28.50
CA HIS A 133 -18.15 9.13 28.67
C HIS A 133 -18.90 10.29 29.35
N SER A 134 -18.16 11.28 29.86
CA SER A 134 -18.73 12.40 30.61
C SER A 134 -19.43 13.43 29.71
N LYS A 135 -20.38 14.18 30.28
CA LYS A 135 -21.06 15.31 29.59
C LYS A 135 -20.10 16.42 29.20
N GLU A 136 -19.05 16.64 29.98
CA GLU A 136 -17.98 17.58 29.62
C GLU A 136 -17.25 17.15 28.35
N PHE A 137 -17.07 15.84 28.17
CA PHE A 137 -16.50 15.30 26.94
C PHE A 137 -17.46 15.40 25.75
N GLU A 138 -18.77 15.21 25.96
CA GLU A 138 -19.81 15.49 24.92
C GLU A 138 -19.68 16.92 24.38
N GLN A 139 -19.64 17.92 25.27
CA GLN A 139 -19.51 19.32 24.90
C GLN A 139 -18.21 19.57 24.13
N PHE A 140 -17.10 19.01 24.61
CA PHE A 140 -15.80 19.14 23.95
C PHE A 140 -15.80 18.56 22.53
N VAL A 141 -16.30 17.34 22.33
CA VAL A 141 -16.41 16.71 21.00
C VAL A 141 -17.29 17.55 20.09
N TRP A 142 -18.42 18.05 20.60
CA TRP A 142 -19.32 18.91 19.82
C TRP A 142 -18.64 20.20 19.35
N GLU A 143 -17.86 20.86 20.20
CA GLU A 143 -17.08 22.05 19.84
C GLU A 143 -16.03 21.75 18.76
N ARG A 144 -15.37 20.58 18.80
CA ARG A 144 -14.45 20.15 17.74
C ARG A 144 -15.16 20.00 16.40
N CYS A 145 -16.30 19.30 16.38
CA CYS A 145 -17.10 19.14 15.16
C CYS A 145 -17.53 20.50 14.56
N LEU A 146 -17.89 21.46 15.41
CA LEU A 146 -18.24 22.81 14.97
C LEU A 146 -17.03 23.57 14.40
N LYS A 147 -15.87 23.50 15.06
CA LYS A 147 -14.63 24.17 14.62
C LYS A 147 -14.19 23.66 13.25
N GLU A 148 -14.19 22.35 13.05
CA GLU A 148 -13.83 21.72 11.77
C GLU A 148 -14.77 22.13 10.63
N SER A 149 -16.04 22.34 10.97
CA SER A 149 -17.07 22.73 10.02
C SER A 149 -17.37 24.23 10.00
N ALA A 150 -16.51 25.08 10.58
CA ALA A 150 -16.75 26.51 10.78
C ALA A 150 -17.28 27.30 9.57
N PRO A 151 -16.92 27.02 8.29
CA PRO A 151 -17.53 27.72 7.16
C PRO A 151 -18.96 27.25 6.80
N ARG A 152 -19.54 26.26 7.50
CA ARG A 152 -20.80 25.60 7.13
C ARG A 152 -21.86 25.76 8.22
N LYS A 153 -23.14 25.80 7.81
CA LYS A 153 -24.28 25.91 8.73
C LYS A 153 -24.44 24.71 9.67
N LYS A 154 -23.94 23.55 9.27
CA LYS A 154 -24.07 22.30 10.01
C LYS A 154 -22.78 21.49 9.95
N PRO A 155 -22.35 20.89 11.08
CA PRO A 155 -21.14 20.10 11.09
C PRO A 155 -21.30 18.82 10.29
N ARG A 156 -20.27 18.46 9.53
CA ARG A 156 -20.27 17.25 8.70
C ARG A 156 -18.86 16.74 8.46
N VAL A 157 -18.76 15.43 8.20
CA VAL A 157 -17.51 14.78 7.75
C VAL A 157 -17.70 14.22 6.36
N LEU A 158 -16.68 14.36 5.52
CA LEU A 158 -16.63 13.72 4.20
C LEU A 158 -16.02 12.33 4.38
N TYR A 159 -16.58 11.32 3.71
CA TYR A 159 -16.08 9.97 3.81
C TYR A 159 -15.89 9.32 2.45
N LEU A 160 -15.04 8.29 2.44
CA LEU A 160 -14.67 7.54 1.25
C LEU A 160 -14.26 6.14 1.66
N VAL A 161 -14.95 5.13 1.11
CA VAL A 161 -14.66 3.70 1.27
C VAL A 161 -14.76 3.26 2.74
N ASP A 162 -13.68 3.38 3.50
CA ASP A 162 -13.52 2.81 4.84
C ASP A 162 -13.05 3.84 5.88
N ALA A 163 -12.96 5.12 5.49
CA ALA A 163 -12.47 6.17 6.35
C ALA A 163 -13.15 7.52 6.03
N PHE A 164 -13.08 8.43 7.00
CA PHE A 164 -13.54 9.81 6.86
C PHE A 164 -12.42 10.80 7.15
N LEU A 165 -12.60 12.03 6.65
CA LEU A 165 -11.71 13.15 6.94
C LEU A 165 -12.21 13.90 8.17
N PHE A 166 -11.32 14.09 9.15
CA PHE A 166 -11.59 14.92 10.32
C PHE A 166 -10.30 15.63 10.76
N GLU A 167 -10.34 16.96 10.90
CA GLU A 167 -9.20 17.78 11.32
C GLU A 167 -7.96 17.58 10.43
N GLY A 168 -8.19 17.37 9.13
CA GLY A 168 -7.13 17.11 8.15
C GLY A 168 -6.55 15.68 8.17
N GLU A 169 -7.06 14.80 9.02
CA GLU A 169 -6.57 13.44 9.17
C GLU A 169 -7.56 12.39 8.63
N ARG A 170 -7.01 11.30 8.08
CA ARG A 170 -7.79 10.11 7.71
C ARG A 170 -8.11 9.34 8.98
N VAL A 171 -9.40 9.16 9.27
CA VAL A 171 -9.88 8.38 10.41
C VAL A 171 -10.62 7.14 9.90
N PRO A 172 -10.10 5.92 10.13
CA PRO A 172 -10.79 4.69 9.77
C PRO A 172 -12.14 4.54 10.48
N PHE A 173 -13.09 3.89 9.82
CA PHE A 173 -14.37 3.50 10.42
C PHE A 173 -14.16 2.47 11.52
N ASP A 174 -15.00 2.54 12.57
CA ASP A 174 -15.06 1.52 13.61
C ASP A 174 -15.83 0.30 13.09
N GLN A 175 -15.11 -0.80 12.81
CA GLN A 175 -15.68 -2.00 12.19
C GLN A 175 -16.55 -2.84 13.13
N ASP A 176 -16.59 -2.50 14.43
CA ASP A 176 -17.42 -3.21 15.42
C ASP A 176 -18.92 -2.88 15.26
N PHE A 177 -19.26 -1.89 14.44
CA PHE A 177 -20.63 -1.44 14.20
C PHE A 177 -21.10 -1.81 12.79
N GLY A 178 -22.37 -2.21 12.67
CA GLY A 178 -22.96 -2.61 11.38
C GLY A 178 -23.50 -1.47 10.53
N ILE A 179 -23.74 -0.29 11.12
CA ILE A 179 -24.33 0.86 10.44
C ILE A 179 -23.27 1.94 10.25
N LYS A 180 -23.09 2.42 9.02
CA LYS A 180 -22.07 3.41 8.63
C LYS A 180 -22.07 4.65 9.53
N GLU A 181 -23.24 5.17 9.89
CA GLU A 181 -23.35 6.32 10.79
C GLU A 181 -22.73 6.03 12.17
N GLU A 182 -22.98 4.86 12.74
CA GLU A 182 -22.40 4.45 14.02
C GLU A 182 -20.90 4.21 13.89
N GLN A 183 -20.46 3.53 12.82
CA GLN A 183 -19.04 3.30 12.55
C GLN A 183 -18.24 4.61 12.54
N ILE A 184 -18.78 5.65 11.88
CA ILE A 184 -18.15 6.97 11.80
C ILE A 184 -18.20 7.68 13.16
N MET A 185 -19.37 7.73 13.81
CA MET A 185 -19.54 8.47 15.06
C MET A 185 -18.70 7.90 16.20
N GLN A 186 -18.57 6.58 16.27
CA GLN A 186 -17.80 5.88 17.29
C GLN A 186 -16.30 6.07 17.09
N ALA A 187 -15.82 5.96 15.84
CA ALA A 187 -14.45 6.26 15.48
C ALA A 187 -14.08 7.74 15.76
N LEU A 188 -14.97 8.69 15.45
CA LEU A 188 -14.76 10.12 15.68
C LEU A 188 -14.54 10.42 17.16
N ILE A 189 -15.38 9.87 18.04
CA ILE A 189 -15.27 10.10 19.49
C ILE A 189 -13.96 9.54 20.04
N GLU A 190 -13.57 8.34 19.63
CA GLU A 190 -12.29 7.75 20.05
C GLU A 190 -11.09 8.53 19.51
N HIS A 191 -11.16 9.00 18.26
CA HIS A 191 -10.13 9.86 17.69
C HIS A 191 -9.95 11.13 18.54
N VAL A 192 -11.02 11.86 18.82
CA VAL A 192 -10.98 13.07 19.66
C VAL A 192 -10.49 12.74 21.08
N ARG A 193 -10.90 11.60 21.65
CA ARG A 193 -10.44 11.14 22.97
C ARG A 193 -8.94 10.90 22.99
N PHE A 194 -8.42 10.20 21.98
CA PHE A 194 -7.00 9.89 21.85
C PHE A 194 -6.18 11.18 21.71
N LYS A 195 -6.59 12.08 20.82
CA LYS A 195 -5.95 13.39 20.63
C LYS A 195 -5.99 14.27 21.89
N LYS A 196 -7.08 14.22 22.65
CA LYS A 196 -7.18 14.91 23.95
C LYS A 196 -6.19 14.34 24.97
N ARG A 197 -6.03 13.01 25.01
CA ARG A 197 -5.08 12.33 25.92
C ARG A 197 -3.62 12.56 25.52
N SER A 198 -3.31 12.60 24.23
CA SER A 198 -1.96 12.92 23.73
C SER A 198 -1.57 14.39 23.94
N GLY A 199 -2.51 15.23 24.38
CA GLY A 199 -2.27 16.65 24.65
C GLY A 199 -2.33 17.56 23.43
N MET A 200 -2.68 17.02 22.26
CA MET A 200 -2.71 17.78 21.00
C MET A 200 -3.57 19.06 21.11
N TYR A 201 -4.71 18.97 21.79
CA TYR A 201 -5.62 20.10 21.96
C TYR A 201 -5.22 21.10 23.04
N LYS A 202 -4.23 20.80 23.90
CA LYS A 202 -3.75 21.76 24.92
C LYS A 202 -2.91 22.87 24.30
N ASN A 203 -2.19 22.57 23.21
CA ASN A 203 -1.33 23.52 22.53
C ASN A 203 -2.11 24.58 21.74
N GLU A 204 -3.34 24.28 21.34
CA GLU A 204 -4.22 25.25 20.64
C GLU A 204 -4.74 26.37 21.55
N SER A 205 -4.65 26.20 22.88
CA SER A 205 -5.12 27.20 23.86
C SER A 205 -4.12 28.36 24.07
N GLY A 206 -2.92 28.26 23.48
CA GLY A 206 -1.82 29.22 23.67
C GLY A 206 -1.65 30.28 22.57
N GLU A 207 -2.36 30.17 21.45
CA GLU A 207 -2.14 31.02 20.27
C GLU A 207 -3.06 32.25 20.16
N ASN A 208 -3.88 32.54 21.18
CA ASN A 208 -4.59 33.81 21.28
C ASN A 208 -4.18 34.54 22.57
N LYS A 209 -3.04 35.23 22.52
CA LYS A 209 -2.73 36.39 23.37
C LYS A 209 -2.20 37.52 22.51
#